data_AF-K9R221-F1
#
_entry.id   AF-K9R221-F1
#
_cell.length_a   1.000
_cell.length_b   1.000
_cell.length_c   1.000
_cell.angle_alpha   90.00
_cell.angle_beta   90.00
_cell.angle_gamma   90.00
#
_symmetry.space_group_name_H-M   'P 1'
#
loop_
_entity.id
_entity.type
_entity.pdbx_description
1 polymer ?
#
loop_
_entity_poly.entity_id
_entity_poly.type
_entity_poly.pdbx_seq_one_letter_code
_entity_poly.pdbx_strand_id
1 'polypeptide(L)' 'MTPDKTLPAWIFVPSLDDYVEIVGGKCELIDGKRYLRIVCADSQGNEVLLNPSDLQIYFERCAISF' A
#
# COMPACT_ATOMS: atom_id res chain seq x y z
N MET A 1 -2.62 1.73 -28.52
CA MET A 1 -2.37 1.53 -27.08
C MET A 1 -3.47 2.24 -26.34
N THR A 2 -4.28 1.51 -25.57
CA THR A 2 -5.18 2.13 -24.59
C THR A 2 -4.29 2.88 -23.61
N PRO A 3 -4.52 4.17 -23.31
CA PRO A 3 -3.78 4.82 -22.24
C PRO A 3 -3.98 3.99 -20.98
N ASP A 4 -2.90 3.65 -20.28
CA ASP A 4 -2.98 3.01 -18.98
C ASP A 4 -3.88 3.90 -18.12
N LYS A 5 -5.08 3.41 -17.83
CA LYS A 5 -5.97 4.10 -16.90
C LYS A 5 -5.28 3.98 -15.56
N THR A 6 -4.74 5.09 -15.07
CA THR A 6 -4.26 5.22 -13.70
C THR A 6 -5.50 5.18 -12.80
N LEU A 7 -5.99 3.98 -12.56
CA LEU A 7 -7.02 3.73 -11.56
C LEU A 7 -6.34 3.76 -10.19
N PRO A 8 -6.98 4.38 -9.19
CA PRO A 8 -6.49 4.31 -7.82
C PRO A 8 -6.41 2.84 -7.39
N ALA A 9 -5.32 2.48 -6.73
CA ALA A 9 -5.10 1.13 -6.24
C ALA A 9 -5.69 1.02 -4.83
N TRP A 10 -6.58 0.06 -4.64
CA TRP A 10 -7.21 -0.20 -3.35
C TRP A 10 -6.79 -1.56 -2.82
N ILE A 11 -6.55 -1.65 -1.51
CA ILE A 11 -6.22 -2.89 -0.82
C ILE A 11 -7.13 -3.05 0.40
N PHE A 12 -7.58 -4.28 0.64
CA PHE A 12 -8.30 -4.58 1.88
C PHE A 12 -7.28 -4.77 3.00
N VAL A 13 -7.51 -4.16 4.16
CA VAL A 13 -6.61 -4.29 5.31
C VAL A 13 -7.38 -4.98 6.43
N PRO A 14 -7.15 -6.28 6.68
CA PRO A 14 -7.93 -7.05 7.65
C PRO A 14 -7.89 -6.49 9.07
N SER A 15 -6.78 -5.87 9.47
CA SER A 15 -6.63 -5.24 10.79
C SER A 15 -7.49 -3.98 10.96
N LEU A 16 -7.94 -3.38 9.86
CA LEU A 16 -8.82 -2.21 9.82
C LEU A 16 -10.25 -2.55 9.42
N ASP A 17 -10.47 -3.77 8.92
CA ASP A 17 -11.73 -4.20 8.29
C ASP A 17 -12.24 -3.21 7.23
N ASP A 18 -11.32 -2.63 6.45
CA ASP A 18 -11.62 -1.61 5.45
C ASP A 18 -10.79 -1.77 4.17
N TYR A 19 -11.31 -1.23 3.07
CA TYR A 19 -10.55 -0.99 1.84
C TYR A 19 -9.90 0.38 1.90
N VAL A 20 -8.59 0.41 1.79
CA VAL A 20 -7.82 1.65 1.79
C VAL A 20 -7.24 1.93 0.41
N GLU A 21 -7.31 3.19 -0.02
CA GLU A 21 -6.71 3.67 -1.26
C GLU A 21 -5.22 3.93 -1.04
N ILE A 22 -4.36 3.48 -1.94
CA ILE A 22 -2.95 3.85 -1.95
C ILE A 22 -2.83 5.24 -2.59
N VAL A 23 -2.60 6.25 -1.74
CA VAL A 23 -2.49 7.65 -2.17
C VAL A 23 -1.04 8.09 -2.39
N GLY A 24 -0.07 7.32 -1.90
CA GLY A 24 1.34 7.61 -2.13
C GLY A 24 2.30 6.60 -1.53
N GLY A 25 3.59 6.84 -1.79
CA GLY A 25 4.68 6.08 -1.21
C GLY A 25 5.93 6.92 -1.07
N LYS A 26 6.70 6.69 0.00
CA LYS A 26 7.95 7.38 0.27
C LYS A 26 9.01 6.38 0.72
N CYS A 27 10.19 6.45 0.11
CA CYS A 27 11.36 5.74 0.62
C CYS A 27 12.01 6.57 1.73
N GLU A 28 12.23 5.95 2.90
CA GLU A 28 12.90 6.56 4.05
C GLU A 28 14.14 5.74 4.44
N LEU A 29 15.20 6.42 4.87
CA LEU A 29 16.43 5.79 5.35
C LEU A 29 16.46 5.90 6.87
N ILE A 30 16.40 4.77 7.57
CA ILE A 30 16.40 4.69 9.05
C ILE A 30 17.51 3.71 9.43
N ASP A 31 18.46 4.13 10.28
CA ASP A 31 19.59 3.31 10.74
C ASP A 31 20.35 2.57 9.62
N GLY A 32 20.57 3.27 8.49
CA GLY A 32 21.26 2.73 7.31
C GLY A 32 20.44 1.74 6.47
N LYS A 33 19.20 1.44 6.86
CA LYS A 33 18.27 0.58 6.11
C LYS A 33 17.24 1.44 5.36
N ARG A 34 16.90 1.04 4.13
CA ARG A 34 15.87 1.71 3.31
C ARG A 34 14.52 1.03 3.54
N TYR A 35 13.51 1.85 3.80
CA TYR A 35 12.13 1.42 4.03
C TYR A 35 11.22 2.09 3.02
N LEU A 36 10.30 1.32 2.43
CA LEU A 36 9.19 1.88 1.67
C LEU A 36 8.01 2.09 2.62
N ARG A 37 7.60 3.34 2.77
CA ARG A 37 6.39 3.73 3.50
C ARG A 37 5.29 3.96 2.48
N ILE A 38 4.19 3.21 2.62
CA ILE A 38 3.00 3.41 1.81
C ILE A 38 2.03 4.28 2.62
N VAL A 39 1.47 5.30 1.98
CA VAL A 39 0.44 6.16 2.57
C VAL A 39 -0.89 5.75 1.98
N CYS A 40 -1.84 5.43 2.85
CA CYS A 40 -3.17 5.02 2.46
C CYS A 40 -4.23 5.96 3.04
N ALA A 41 -5.38 6.06 2.35
CA ALA A 41 -6.57 6.74 2.86
C ALA A 41 -7.68 5.70 3.08
N ASP A 42 -8.30 5.70 4.26
CA ASP A 42 -9.46 4.85 4.53
C ASP A 42 -10.75 5.40 3.89
N SER A 43 -11.85 4.66 4.00
CA SER A 43 -13.16 5.06 3.48
C SER A 43 -13.73 6.35 4.13
N GLN A 44 -13.16 6.78 5.25
CA GLN A 44 -13.51 8.00 5.97
C GLN A 44 -12.59 9.19 5.64
N GLY A 45 -11.55 8.97 4.83
CA GLY A 45 -10.56 9.97 4.44
C GLY A 45 -9.43 10.19 5.45
N ASN A 46 -9.27 9.29 6.44
CA ASN A 46 -8.14 9.36 7.36
C ASN A 46 -6.89 8.77 6.71
N GLU A 47 -5.73 9.36 6.99
CA GLU A 47 -4.44 8.77 6.61
C GLU A 47 -4.11 7.57 7.51
N VAL A 48 -3.80 6.46 6.87
CA VAL A 48 -3.44 5.20 7.50
C VAL A 48 -2.02 4.82 7.12
N LEU A 49 -1.24 4.45 8.12
CA LEU A 49 0.08 3.84 7.95
C LEU A 49 -0.03 2.34 8.10
N LEU A 50 0.31 1.63 7.03
CA LEU A 50 0.28 0.16 7.02
C LEU A 50 1.63 -0.39 7.47
N ASN A 51 1.61 -1.42 8.31
CA ASN A 51 2.81 -2.18 8.59
C ASN A 51 3.08 -3.14 7.43
N PRO A 52 4.36 -3.48 7.16
CA PRO A 52 4.70 -4.47 6.13
C PRO A 52 3.98 -5.83 6.31
N SER A 53 3.69 -6.22 7.56
CA SER A 53 2.92 -7.43 7.89
C SER A 53 1.48 -7.38 7.39
N ASP A 54 0.84 -6.21 7.38
CA ASP A 54 -0.51 -6.03 6.85
C ASP A 54 -0.56 -6.28 5.33
N LEU A 55 0.57 -6.08 4.65
CA LEU A 55 0.72 -6.25 3.20
C LEU A 55 1.25 -7.62 2.80
N GLN A 56 1.77 -8.41 3.75
CA GLN A 56 2.43 -9.68 3.48
C GLN A 56 1.53 -10.66 2.73
N ILE A 57 0.24 -10.71 3.07
CA ILE A 57 -0.76 -11.56 2.39
C ILE A 57 -0.88 -11.25 0.89
N TYR A 58 -0.65 -9.99 0.49
CA TYR A 58 -0.69 -9.57 -0.90
C TYR A 58 0.60 -9.91 -1.63
N PHE A 59 1.76 -9.77 -0.98
CA PHE A 59 3.04 -10.19 -1.57
C PHE A 59 3.12 -11.72 -1.75
N GLU A 60 2.51 -12.49 -0.85
CA GLU A 60 2.45 -13.95 -0.97
C GLU A 60 1.46 -14.42 -2.05
N ARG A 61 0.32 -13.72 -2.20
CA ARG A 61 -0.73 -14.09 -3.17
C ARG A 61 -0.45 -13.58 -4.58
N CYS A 62 0.12 -12.39 -4.69
CA CYS A 62 0.52 -11.79 -5.93
C CYS A 62 2.04 -11.90 -6.02
N ALA A 63 2.52 -13.04 -6.53
CA ALA A 63 3.91 -13.17 -6.97
C ALA A 63 4.15 -12.24 -8.17
N ILE A 64 4.30 -10.93 -7.90
CA ILE A 64 4.72 -9.96 -8.91
C ILE A 64 6.23 -10.17 -9.05
N SER A 65 6.61 -10.97 -10.05
CA SER A 65 8.00 -11.04 -10.49
C SER A 65 8.40 -9.67 -11.03
N PHE A 66 9.41 -9.05 -10.42
CA PHE A 66 10.13 -7.94 -11.02
C PHE A 66 10.95 -8.40 -12.23
#